data_AF-A0A9P6TNU1-F1
#
_entry.id   AF-A0A9P6TNU1-F1
#
_cell.length_a   1.000
_cell.length_b   1.000
_cell.length_c   1.000
_cell.angle_alpha   90.00
_cell.angle_beta   90.00
_cell.angle_gamma   90.00
#
_symmetry.space_group_name_H-M   'P 1'
#
loop_
_entity.id
_entity.type
_entity.pdbx_description
1 polymer ?
#
loop_
_entity_poly.entity_id
_entity_poly.type
_entity_poly.pdbx_seq_one_letter_code
_entity_poly.pdbx_strand_id
1 'polypeptide(L)' 'MARPEAAAFVTSIANTAWQLSDNVEVEDKSQYPTIHVEYENTKVVIRREGSFTLTMFM' A
#
# COMPACT_ATOMS: atom_id res chain seq x y z
N MET A 1 -0.56 -13.60 7.84
CA MET A 1 -0.96 -14.00 6.47
C MET A 1 -2.09 -13.08 6.01
N ALA A 2 -2.04 -12.61 4.75
CA ALA A 2 -3.13 -11.85 4.16
C ALA A 2 -4.36 -12.74 4.03
N ARG A 3 -5.50 -12.32 4.59
CA ARG A 3 -6.77 -13.02 4.42
C ARG A 3 -7.56 -12.39 3.27
N PRO A 4 -8.29 -13.16 2.44
CA PRO A 4 -9.04 -12.61 1.31
C PRO A 4 -10.00 -11.48 1.70
N GLU A 5 -10.58 -11.54 2.90
CA GLU A 5 -11.53 -10.55 3.40
C GLU A 5 -10.88 -9.17 3.63
N ALA A 6 -9.57 -9.13 3.84
CA ALA A 6 -8.82 -7.88 4.05
C ALA A 6 -8.39 -7.20 2.73
N ALA A 7 -8.53 -7.87 1.58
CA ALA A 7 -8.00 -7.39 0.30
C ALA A 7 -8.59 -6.03 -0.10
N ALA A 8 -9.92 -5.88 -0.03
CA ALA A 8 -10.59 -4.63 -0.39
C ALA A 8 -10.16 -3.46 0.51
N PHE A 9 -10.02 -3.72 1.81
CA PHE A 9 -9.59 -2.71 2.78
C PHE A 9 -8.15 -2.24 2.51
N VAL A 10 -7.22 -3.18 2.35
CA VAL A 10 -5.82 -2.90 2.02
C VAL A 10 -5.69 -2.13 0.70
N THR A 11 -6.43 -2.52 -0.33
CA THR A 11 -6.46 -1.80 -1.60
C THR A 11 -7.02 -0.38 -1.44
N SER A 12 -8.01 -0.16 -0.59
CA SER A 12 -8.51 1.20 -0.30
C SER A 12 -7.43 2.09 0.32
N ILE A 13 -6.64 1.59 1.28
CA ILE A 13 -5.51 2.32 1.87
C ILE A 13 -4.51 2.74 0.80
N ALA A 14 -4.11 1.80 -0.06
CA ALA A 14 -3.15 2.05 -1.14
C ALA A 14 -3.68 3.07 -2.17
N ASN A 15 -4.98 3.03 -2.50
CA ASN A 15 -5.61 3.99 -3.40
C ASN A 15 -5.72 5.38 -2.79
N THR A 16 -6.08 5.49 -1.51
CA THR A 16 -6.11 6.78 -0.81
C THR A 16 -4.71 7.39 -0.73
N ALA A 17 -3.70 6.59 -0.39
CA ALA A 17 -2.31 7.07 -0.38
C ALA A 17 -1.88 7.59 -1.75
N TRP A 18 -2.25 6.89 -2.83
CA TRP A 18 -2.01 7.33 -4.20
C TRP A 18 -2.66 8.67 -4.54
N GLN A 19 -3.90 8.90 -4.09
CA GLN A 19 -4.61 10.16 -4.33
C GLN A 19 -4.02 11.33 -3.53
N LEU A 20 -3.42 11.05 -2.37
CA LEU A 20 -2.77 12.05 -1.52
C LEU A 20 -1.35 12.39 -1.98
N SER A 21 -0.67 11.47 -2.66
CA SER A 21 0.55 11.79 -3.39
C SER A 21 0.18 12.61 -4.62
N ASP A 22 0.19 13.94 -4.48
CA ASP A 22 -0.08 14.93 -5.54
C ASP A 22 0.47 14.44 -6.88
N ASN A 23 -0.40 13.89 -7.75
CA ASN A 23 -0.13 13.12 -8.96
C ASN A 23 1.19 13.46 -9.70
N VAL A 24 2.34 13.16 -9.08
CA VAL A 24 3.64 13.27 -9.72
C VAL A 24 3.57 12.23 -10.81
N GLU A 25 3.86 12.60 -12.05
CA GLU A 25 3.96 11.63 -13.13
C GLU A 25 5.01 10.60 -12.71
N VAL A 26 4.55 9.48 -12.14
CA VAL A 26 5.44 8.48 -11.58
C VAL A 26 6.02 7.69 -12.73
N GLU A 27 7.14 8.17 -13.25
CA GLU A 27 7.93 7.46 -14.27
C GLU A 27 8.64 6.24 -13.67
N ASP A 28 8.91 6.26 -12.35
CA ASP A 28 9.62 5.20 -11.64
C ASP A 28 8.80 4.61 -10.49
N LYS A 29 8.64 3.28 -10.49
CA LYS A 29 7.98 2.51 -9.43
C LYS A 29 8.55 2.78 -8.02
N SER A 30 9.80 3.23 -7.92
CA SER A 30 10.40 3.65 -6.65
C SER A 30 9.63 4.78 -5.96
N GLN A 31 8.89 5.59 -6.72
CA GLN A 31 8.09 6.71 -6.21
C GLN A 31 6.67 6.29 -5.81
N TYR A 32 6.30 5.01 -5.97
CA TYR A 32 5.01 4.53 -5.51
C TYR A 32 4.88 4.68 -3.98
N PRO A 33 3.77 5.27 -3.50
CA PRO A 33 3.57 5.49 -2.09
C PRO A 33 3.62 4.15 -1.35
N THR A 34 4.47 4.12 -0.33
CA THR A 34 4.68 2.97 0.54
C THR A 34 4.14 3.31 1.92
N ILE A 35 3.11 2.58 2.33
CA ILE A 35 2.44 2.79 3.61
C ILE A 35 3.03 1.82 4.62
N HIS A 36 3.55 2.38 5.71
CA HIS A 36 3.99 1.61 6.87
C HIS A 36 2.91 1.70 7.94
N VAL A 37 2.33 0.55 8.29
CA VAL A 37 1.39 0.41 9.40
C VAL A 37 2.13 -0.29 10.53
N GLU A 38 2.27 0.41 11.65
CA GLU A 38 2.89 -0.11 12.87
C GLU A 38 1.80 -0.21 13.93
N TYR A 39 1.53 -1.42 14.40
CA TYR A 39 0.56 -1.68 15.44
C TYR A 39 1.10 -2.72 16.41
N GLU A 40 1.32 -2.31 17.66
CA GLU A 40 2.00 -3.11 18.68
C GLU A 40 3.34 -3.64 18.15
N ASN A 41 3.56 -4.97 18.20
CA ASN A 41 4.73 -5.66 17.67
C ASN A 41 4.56 -6.14 16.22
N THR A 42 3.53 -5.67 15.51
CA THR A 42 3.26 -6.07 14.13
C THR A 42 3.57 -4.92 13.18
N LYS A 43 4.37 -5.21 12.15
CA LYS A 43 4.63 -4.26 11.07
C LYS A 43 4.04 -4.77 9.77
N VAL A 44 3.24 -3.92 9.13
CA VAL A 44 2.66 -4.19 7.82
C VAL A 44 3.11 -3.12 6.84
N VAL A 45 3.58 -3.55 5.68
CA VAL A 45 3.91 -2.65 4.57
C VAL A 45 2.90 -2.87 3.47
N ILE A 46 2.28 -1.79 3.01
CA ILE A 46 1.32 -1.79 1.89
C ILE A 46 1.91 -0.91 0.79
N ARG A 47 1.91 -1.40 -0.45
CA ARG A 47 2.37 -0.63 -1.60
C ARG A 47 1.46 -0.88 -2.79
N ARG A 48 1.16 0.19 -3.54
CA ARG A 48 0.49 0.09 -4.84
C ARG A 48 1.55 -0.15 -5.91
N GLU A 49 1.44 -1.24 -6.66
CA GLU A 49 2.37 -1.62 -7.74
C GLU A 49 1.67 -1.49 -9.10
N GLY A 50 1.10 -0.32 -9.36
CA GLY A 50 0.31 -0.04 -10.56
C GLY A 50 -1.02 -0.82 -10.57
N SER A 51 -0.99 -2.04 -11.11
CA SER A 51 -2.17 -2.89 -11.32
C SER A 51 -2.57 -3.75 -10.13
N PHE A 52 -1.72 -3.87 -9.11
CA PHE A 52 -2.01 -4.65 -7.91
C PHE A 52 -1.55 -3.93 -6.63
N THR A 53 -2.00 -4.43 -5.49
CA THR A 53 -1.56 -3.99 -4.16
C THR A 53 -0.75 -5.09 -3.51
N LEU A 54 0.48 -4.77 -3.11
CA LEU A 54 1.34 -5.66 -2.34
C LEU A 54 1.15 -5.39 -0.85
N THR A 55 1.10 -6.46 -0.05
CA THR A 55 1.07 -6.35 1.41
C THR A 55 2.01 -7.37 2.04
N MET A 56 2.90 -6.87 2.89
CA MET A 56 3.93 -7.67 3.53
C MET A 56 3.80 -7.54 5.05
N PHE A 57 3.73 -8.67 5.74
CA PHE A 57 3.70 -8.75 7.20
C PHE A 57 5.11 -9.10 7.68
N MET A 58 5.66 -8.31 8.59
CA MET A 58 7.00 -8.47 9.17
C MET A 58 6.91 -8.66 10.68
#